data_AF-A0A482XJX2-F1
#
_entry.id   AF-A0A482XJX2-F1
#
_cell.length_a   1.000
_cell.length_b   1.000
_cell.length_c   1.000
_cell.angle_alpha   90.00
_cell.angle_beta   90.00
_cell.angle_gamma   90.00
#
_symmetry.space_group_name_H-M   'P 1'
#
loop_
_entity.id
_entity.type
_entity.pdbx_description
1 polymer ?
#
loop_
_entity_poly.entity_id
_entity_poly.type
_entity_poly.pdbx_seq_one_letter_code
_entity_poly.pdbx_strand_id
1 'polypeptide(L)' 'FRIALLLSPHDSEPIVSAPSVVISTLPGGAPASTPTIVRATPADPTRVSLSWAAGPFPNGPILSYVLNLNELPHGYTAVK' A
#
# COMPACT_ATOMS: atom_id res chain seq x y z
N PHE A 1 -22.16 -4.28 14.60
CA PHE A 1 -22.32 -4.06 16.05
C PHE A 1 -23.78 -3.74 16.35
N ARG A 2 -24.19 -3.70 17.61
CA ARG A 2 -25.52 -3.19 18.03
C ARG A 2 -25.28 -2.15 19.10
N ILE A 3 -26.12 -1.13 19.10
CA ILE A 3 -26.24 -0.15 20.19
C ILE A 3 -27.47 -0.52 21.02
N ALA A 4 -27.31 -0.51 22.33
CA ALA A 4 -28.39 -0.65 23.29
C ALA A 4 -28.46 0.61 24.16
N LEU A 5 -29.65 1.16 24.34
CA LEU A 5 -29.89 2.34 25.17
C LEU A 5 -30.73 1.93 26.39
N LEU A 6 -30.22 2.21 27.59
CA LEU A 6 -30.92 1.97 28.84
C LEU A 6 -31.40 3.32 29.40
N LEU A 7 -32.73 3.50 29.47
CA LEU A 7 -33.33 4.78 29.87
C LEU A 7 -33.39 4.94 31.40
N SER A 8 -33.55 3.84 32.14
CA SER A 8 -33.54 3.82 33.61
C SER A 8 -32.83 2.58 34.13
N PRO A 9 -31.98 2.69 35.17
CA PRO A 9 -31.13 1.60 35.64
C PRO A 9 -31.84 0.54 36.50
N HIS A 10 -33.14 0.68 36.80
CA HIS A 10 -33.81 -0.20 37.76
C HIS A 10 -34.88 -1.13 37.20
N ASP A 11 -35.59 -0.84 36.10
CA ASP A 11 -36.64 -1.75 35.59
C ASP A 11 -37.05 -1.49 34.12
N SER A 12 -36.16 -0.94 33.29
CA SER A 12 -36.48 -0.67 31.88
C SER A 12 -35.75 -1.63 30.96
N GLU A 13 -36.49 -2.30 30.08
CA GLU A 13 -35.90 -3.13 29.03
C GLU A 13 -35.07 -2.25 28.07
N PRO A 14 -33.82 -2.62 27.78
CA PRO A 14 -32.96 -1.81 26.92
C PRO A 14 -33.51 -1.77 25.48
N ILE A 15 -33.54 -0.58 24.90
CA ILE A 15 -33.90 -0.41 23.48
C ILE A 15 -32.68 -0.82 22.65
N VAL A 16 -32.81 -1.90 21.88
CA VAL A 16 -31.71 -2.45 21.09
C VAL A 16 -31.91 -2.16 19.61
N SER A 17 -30.89 -1.59 18.98
CA SER A 17 -30.87 -1.36 17.53
C SER A 17 -30.77 -2.65 16.70
N ALA A 18 -31.15 -2.54 15.43
CA ALA A 18 -30.86 -3.54 14.41
C ALA A 18 -29.32 -3.77 14.30
N PRO A 19 -28.87 -4.99 13.91
CA PRO A 19 -27.45 -5.24 13.76
C PRO A 19 -26.89 -4.40 12.60
N SER A 20 -25.68 -3.85 12.78
CA SER A 20 -24.98 -3.19 11.66
C SER A 20 -24.82 -4.16 10.49
N VAL A 21 -24.93 -3.62 9.28
CA VAL A 21 -24.61 -4.34 8.05
C VAL A 21 -23.15 -4.79 8.11
N VAL A 22 -22.90 -6.04 7.73
CA VAL A 22 -21.54 -6.53 7.52
C VAL A 22 -21.04 -5.91 6.22
N ILE A 23 -20.15 -4.91 6.33
CA ILE A 23 -19.51 -4.30 5.17
C ILE A 23 -18.29 -5.16 4.83
N SER A 24 -18.30 -5.75 3.65
CA SER A 24 -17.14 -6.42 3.08
C SER A 24 -16.77 -5.67 1.80
N THR A 25 -15.53 -5.20 1.72
CA THR A 25 -14.97 -4.67 0.46
C THR A 25 -14.45 -5.82 -0.37
N LEU A 26 -14.69 -5.81 -1.69
CA LEU A 26 -14.02 -6.74 -2.60
C LEU A 26 -12.50 -6.58 -2.44
N PRO A 27 -11.70 -7.66 -2.58
CA PRO A 27 -10.25 -7.53 -2.60
C PRO A 27 -9.86 -6.53 -3.69
N GLY A 28 -9.14 -5.47 -3.31
CA GLY A 28 -8.61 -4.49 -4.27
C GLY A 28 -7.55 -5.10 -5.22
N GLY A 29 -7.11 -6.34 -4.98
CA GLY A 29 -5.95 -6.89 -5.68
C GLY A 29 -4.65 -6.24 -5.19
N ALA A 30 -3.51 -6.69 -5.73
CA ALA A 30 -2.23 -6.07 -5.44
C ALA A 30 -2.19 -4.63 -6.00
N PRO A 31 -1.43 -3.70 -5.38
CA PRO A 31 -1.15 -2.40 -5.98
C PRO A 31 -0.55 -2.60 -7.38
N ALA A 32 -1.32 -2.27 -8.41
CA ALA A 32 -0.94 -2.49 -9.81
C ALA A 32 -0.28 -1.23 -10.38
N SER A 33 0.81 -0.79 -9.75
CA SER A 33 1.42 0.52 -10.00
C SER A 33 2.94 0.42 -10.10
N THR A 34 3.43 0.10 -11.30
CA THR A 34 4.87 -0.01 -11.52
C THR A 34 5.53 1.37 -11.43
N PRO A 35 6.56 1.58 -10.60
CA PRO A 35 7.33 2.81 -10.61
C PRO A 35 8.15 2.93 -11.89
N THR A 36 8.42 4.15 -12.33
CA THR A 36 9.29 4.40 -13.49
C THR A 36 10.59 5.02 -13.02
N ILE A 37 11.74 4.39 -13.34
CA ILE A 37 13.06 4.95 -13.02
C ILE A 37 13.25 6.24 -13.83
N VAL A 38 13.50 7.34 -13.15
CA VAL A 38 13.73 8.66 -13.77
C VAL A 38 15.21 8.92 -13.92
N ARG A 39 16.03 8.49 -12.95
CA ARG A 39 17.48 8.67 -12.99
C ARG A 39 18.19 7.63 -12.14
N ALA A 40 19.29 7.11 -12.67
CA ALA A 40 20.27 6.32 -11.95
C ALA A 40 21.65 6.94 -12.23
N THR A 41 22.37 7.37 -11.19
CA THR A 41 23.70 7.97 -11.35
C THR A 41 24.66 7.46 -10.28
N PRO A 42 25.94 7.23 -10.63
CA PRO A 42 26.95 6.87 -9.63
C PRO A 42 27.11 8.01 -8.62
N ALA A 43 27.06 7.68 -7.34
CA ALA A 43 27.38 8.60 -6.25
C ALA A 43 28.87 8.50 -5.90
N ASP A 44 29.43 7.28 -5.92
CA ASP A 44 30.84 6.95 -5.73
C ASP A 44 31.12 5.54 -6.31
N PRO A 45 32.35 4.98 -6.20
CA PRO A 45 32.67 3.66 -6.78
C PRO A 45 31.84 2.48 -6.26
N THR A 46 31.17 2.60 -5.11
CA THR A 46 30.39 1.52 -4.49
C THR A 46 28.92 1.90 -4.29
N ARG A 47 28.51 3.12 -4.65
CA ARG A 47 27.15 3.63 -4.44
C ARG A 47 26.55 4.23 -5.69
N VAL A 48 25.26 3.96 -5.88
CA VAL A 48 24.44 4.53 -6.95
C VAL A 48 23.24 5.24 -6.32
N SER A 49 22.98 6.46 -6.78
CA SER A 49 21.74 7.18 -6.46
C SER A 49 20.67 6.84 -7.50
N LEU A 50 19.53 6.35 -7.03
CA LEU A 50 18.38 5.99 -7.85
C LEU A 50 17.19 6.89 -7.49
N SER A 51 16.47 7.37 -8.49
CA SER A 51 15.22 8.11 -8.32
C SER A 51 14.18 7.62 -9.33
N TRP A 52 12.92 7.60 -8.89
CA TRP A 52 11.80 7.08 -9.65
C TRP A 52 10.54 7.92 -9.41
N ALA A 53 9.62 7.88 -10.35
CA ALA A 53 8.28 8.42 -10.21
C ALA A 53 7.31 7.30 -9.78
N ALA A 54 6.40 7.61 -8.87
CA ALA A 54 5.30 6.72 -8.52
C ALA A 54 4.35 6.56 -9.74
N GLY A 55 3.83 5.34 -9.93
CA GLY A 55 2.77 5.09 -10.90
C GLY A 55 1.41 5.62 -10.41
N PRO A 56 0.35 5.47 -11.22
CA PRO A 56 -1.02 5.70 -10.74
C PRO A 56 -1.33 4.76 -9.57
N PHE A 57 -2.30 5.09 -8.71
CA PHE A 57 -2.63 4.30 -7.51
C PHE A 57 -3.95 3.50 -7.65
N PRO A 58 -4.12 2.64 -8.68
CA PRO A 58 -5.29 1.77 -8.74
C PRO A 58 -5.22 0.82 -7.54
N ASN A 59 -6.35 0.63 -6.87
CA ASN A 59 -6.48 -0.27 -5.72
C ASN A 59 -5.86 0.21 -4.41
N GLY A 60 -5.47 1.49 -4.32
CA GLY A 60 -5.10 2.13 -3.06
C GLY A 60 -3.67 2.69 -3.03
N PRO A 61 -3.27 3.32 -1.90
CA PRO A 61 -1.96 3.94 -1.76
C PRO A 61 -0.81 2.92 -1.75
N ILE A 62 0.34 3.27 -2.35
CA ILE A 62 1.57 2.50 -2.26
C ILE A 62 2.20 2.75 -0.88
N LEU A 63 2.56 1.68 -0.17
CA LEU A 63 3.18 1.77 1.16
C LEU A 63 4.71 1.68 1.11
N SER A 64 5.27 0.98 0.13
CA SER A 64 6.71 0.74 0.01
C SER A 64 7.09 0.27 -1.40
N TYR A 65 8.40 0.24 -1.67
CA TYR A 65 8.99 -0.30 -2.90
C TYR A 65 10.01 -1.38 -2.57
N VAL A 66 10.18 -2.34 -3.49
CA VAL A 66 11.24 -3.34 -3.44
C VAL A 66 12.21 -3.06 -4.59
N LEU A 67 13.49 -2.88 -4.27
CA LEU A 67 14.56 -2.75 -5.25
C LEU A 67 15.26 -4.10 -5.42
N ASN A 68 15.36 -4.58 -6.66
CA ASN A 68 16.13 -5.76 -6.99
C ASN A 68 17.36 -5.37 -7.83
N LEU A 69 18.54 -5.76 -7.39
CA LEU A 69 19.81 -5.51 -8.06
C LEU A 69 20.25 -6.82 -8.72
N ASN A 70 20.23 -6.85 -10.04
CA ASN A 70 20.70 -8.00 -10.81
C ASN A 70 22.06 -7.67 -11.42
N GLU A 71 23.06 -8.50 -11.16
CA GLU A 71 24.35 -8.38 -11.84
C GLU A 71 24.18 -8.75 -13.31
N LEU A 72 24.76 -7.92 -14.19
CA LEU A 72 24.82 -8.21 -15.61
C LEU A 72 25.91 -9.25 -15.88
N PRO A 73 25.79 -10.04 -16.96
CA PRO A 73 26.81 -11.00 -17.35
C PRO A 73 28.19 -10.34 -17.51
N HIS A 74 29.23 -11.11 -17.22
CA HIS A 74 30.61 -10.67 -17.42
C HIS A 74 30.84 -10.20 -18.85
N GLY A 75 31.43 -9.01 -19.01
CA GLY A 75 31.71 -8.38 -20.31
C GLY A 75 30.74 -7.26 -20.70
N TYR A 76 29.72 -6.97 -19.91
CA TYR A 76 28.87 -5.79 -20.13
C TYR A 76 29.67 -4.49 -19.93
N THR A 77 29.79 -3.71 -21.00
CA THR A 77 30.38 -2.36 -20.96
C THR A 77 29.25 -1.36 -21.20
N ALA A 78 28.94 -0.52 -20.21
CA ALA A 78 28.04 0.61 -20.40
C ALA A 78 28.78 1.68 -21.22
N VAL A 79 28.74 1.56 -22.55
CA VAL A 79 29.27 2.58 -23.45
C VAL A 79 28.29 3.75 -23.46
N LYS A 80 28.78 4.96 -23.17
CA LYS A 80 28.04 6.21 -23.30
C LYS A 80 28.50 6.96 -24.54
#